data_AF-A0A2E0X295-F1
#
_entry.id   AF-A0A2E0X295-F1
#
_cell.length_a   1.000
_cell.length_b   1.000
_cell.length_c   1.000
_cell.angle_alpha   90.00
_cell.angle_beta   90.00
_cell.angle_gamma   90.00
#
_symmetry.space_group_name_H-M   'P 1'
#
loop_
_entity.id
_entity.type
_entity.pdbx_description
1 polymer ?
#
loop_
_entity_poly.entity_id
_entity_poly.type
_entity_poly.pdbx_seq_one_letter_code
_entity_poly.pdbx_strand_id
1 'polypeptide(L)'
;MLSVMRHQHGHVALLRGHGAPLRCITRLAVQRTPRHNLAPTGTTGIWAGKRRSRRPAGRCPAISTAAPASPHAGAARTSTISHFTSHIPAVSLDASTLGLYAGAALAGAAGLRSVGGLAKIITRERGAAVSTQLHRDTFTDQLEAALTWARASHSALKAWVGTRPFRVSAVVEETAADRSYYLIPEDGRPLPAFAPGQYLTFHLPTTAGQAPVVRCYSLSERPRDDYYRVTVRRVAAPVDRPDLPPGRASGFFHHEVHAGSRLQVEAPQGAFFLDPTDDAPVVLIGAGIGVTPVFSMAAHLAHTRDRRPAYFFAAFRNGREHPFRTRLRELPWRAPNLNLHVSYSRPLAADRRGRDFDSLGRIDLPRLQQVLPSNNFRFYLCGPGPLMESLVPALLAWGVPAEHIHYEAFGPASVRGLSGEGAEPCDVQFARSDRTVRWDGAAGSLLEMATQAGVRLESGCRAGSCGQCRLGVLAGRVQHAKQPGVELLENECLACIAQPRGDVTLDA
;
A
#
# COMPACT_ATOMS: atom_id res chain seq x y z
N MET A 1 22.70 -47.74 16.27
CA MET A 1 23.89 -47.39 15.46
C MET A 1 23.67 -45.97 14.95
N LEU A 2 24.36 -44.90 15.32
CA LEU A 2 25.51 -44.57 16.17
C LEU A 2 25.21 -43.16 16.78
N SER A 3 25.40 -42.97 18.09
CA SER A 3 26.37 -42.05 18.75
C SER A 3 26.28 -40.57 18.34
N VAL A 4 25.70 -39.67 19.15
CA VAL A 4 26.34 -38.95 20.29
C VAL A 4 27.72 -38.38 19.96
N MET A 5 27.82 -37.04 19.90
CA MET A 5 29.01 -36.28 20.32
C MET A 5 28.60 -34.91 20.90
N ARG A 6 28.99 -34.72 22.17
CA ARG A 6 29.11 -33.43 22.89
C ARG A 6 30.54 -32.92 22.73
N HIS A 7 30.72 -31.60 22.62
CA HIS A 7 31.86 -30.84 23.19
C HIS A 7 31.45 -29.35 23.17
N GLN A 8 31.24 -28.68 24.29
CA GLN A 8 32.18 -28.11 25.29
C GLN A 8 32.86 -26.78 24.89
N HIS A 9 32.82 -25.90 25.89
CA HIS A 9 33.23 -24.50 26.01
C HIS A 9 34.62 -24.12 25.50
N GLY A 10 34.73 -22.88 25.01
CA GLY A 10 35.97 -22.11 24.95
C GLY A 10 35.75 -20.69 25.47
N HIS A 11 36.25 -20.42 26.67
CA HIS A 11 36.48 -19.07 27.21
C HIS A 11 37.65 -18.41 26.46
N VAL A 12 37.52 -17.15 26.08
CA VAL A 12 38.69 -16.26 25.86
C VAL A 12 38.42 -14.92 26.54
N ALA A 13 39.35 -14.55 27.41
CA ALA A 13 39.36 -13.33 28.19
C ALA A 13 40.19 -12.22 27.51
N LEU A 14 39.72 -10.98 27.70
CA LEU A 14 40.45 -9.73 27.94
C LEU A 14 41.83 -9.51 27.28
N LEU A 15 41.92 -8.46 26.45
CA LEU A 15 43.06 -7.54 26.47
C LEU A 15 42.59 -6.07 26.36
N ARG A 16 42.94 -5.30 27.40
CA ARG A 16 42.87 -3.84 27.47
C ARG A 16 44.00 -3.23 26.64
N GLY A 17 43.73 -2.09 25.99
CA GLY A 17 44.75 -1.22 25.42
C GLY A 17 44.31 0.25 25.49
N HIS A 18 44.89 1.00 26.42
CA HIS A 18 44.81 2.46 26.52
C HIS A 18 45.79 3.12 25.53
N GLY A 19 45.42 4.30 25.00
CA GLY A 19 46.37 5.21 24.34
C GLY A 19 45.72 6.28 23.46
N ALA A 20 45.40 7.43 24.06
CA ALA A 20 45.08 8.70 23.38
C ALA A 20 46.39 9.49 23.08
N PRO A 21 46.36 10.78 22.68
CA PRO A 21 45.82 11.38 21.45
C PRO A 21 46.92 12.20 20.70
N LEU A 22 46.67 12.64 19.45
CA LEU A 22 47.51 13.66 18.80
C LEU A 22 46.69 14.83 18.24
N ARG A 23 47.30 16.01 18.42
CA ARG A 23 46.76 17.36 18.39
C ARG A 23 46.66 17.96 16.98
N CYS A 24 45.78 18.96 16.91
CA CYS A 24 45.78 20.19 16.11
C CYS A 24 46.93 20.43 15.12
N ILE A 25 46.56 20.77 13.88
CA ILE A 25 47.22 21.86 13.14
C ILE A 25 46.14 22.81 12.59
N THR A 26 46.20 24.03 13.09
CA THR A 26 45.59 25.26 12.59
C THR A 26 46.31 25.71 11.32
N ARG A 27 45.59 26.20 10.31
CA ARG A 27 46.06 27.34 9.51
C ARG A 27 44.90 28.14 8.91
N LEU A 28 45.11 29.45 9.02
CA LEU A 28 44.22 30.56 8.78
C LEU A 28 44.39 31.13 7.36
N ALA A 29 43.38 31.92 6.98
CA ALA A 29 43.40 33.04 6.03
C ALA A 29 43.40 32.67 4.53
N VAL A 30 42.76 33.39 3.60
CA VAL A 30 42.60 34.85 3.46
C VAL A 30 41.31 35.17 2.66
N GLN A 31 40.74 36.33 2.96
CA GLN A 31 39.63 37.04 2.32
C GLN A 31 39.80 37.30 0.80
N ARG A 32 38.69 37.45 0.07
CA ARG A 32 38.37 38.65 -0.76
C ARG A 32 37.05 38.48 -1.52
N THR A 33 36.03 39.22 -1.09
CA THR A 33 35.04 39.85 -1.99
C THR A 33 35.64 41.16 -2.52
N PRO A 34 35.14 41.76 -3.64
CA PRO A 34 33.93 42.60 -3.56
C PRO A 34 33.08 42.72 -4.86
N ARG A 35 31.77 43.04 -4.66
CA ARG A 35 30.92 44.06 -5.37
C ARG A 35 30.72 43.95 -6.91
N HIS A 36 29.65 44.41 -7.56
CA HIS A 36 28.40 45.14 -7.26
C HIS A 36 27.47 45.02 -8.49
N ASN A 37 26.16 45.15 -8.22
CA ASN A 37 25.07 45.81 -8.97
C ASN A 37 24.99 45.73 -10.51
N LEU A 38 23.80 45.39 -11.03
CA LEU A 38 22.80 46.34 -11.59
C LEU A 38 21.72 45.57 -12.37
N ALA A 39 20.48 45.64 -11.89
CA ALA A 39 19.29 45.75 -12.74
C ALA A 39 19.16 47.25 -13.11
N PRO A 40 18.35 47.72 -14.10
CA PRO A 40 16.92 47.41 -14.17
C PRO A 40 16.20 47.53 -15.54
N THR A 41 14.87 47.34 -15.47
CA THR A 41 13.76 47.96 -16.25
C THR A 41 13.44 47.55 -17.69
N GLY A 42 12.14 47.29 -17.91
CA GLY A 42 11.39 47.87 -19.04
C GLY A 42 10.46 46.92 -19.80
N THR A 43 9.18 46.79 -19.40
CA THR A 43 7.96 47.41 -20.01
C THR A 43 7.33 46.69 -21.23
N THR A 44 6.10 46.21 -20.98
CA THR A 44 4.85 46.31 -21.79
C THR A 44 4.83 45.90 -23.28
N GLY A 45 3.88 45.01 -23.59
CA GLY A 45 3.35 44.80 -24.94
C GLY A 45 1.98 44.11 -24.90
N ILE A 46 0.92 44.91 -24.89
CA ILE A 46 -0.49 44.52 -25.10
C ILE A 46 -0.70 44.37 -26.60
N TRP A 47 -1.36 43.29 -27.06
CA TRP A 47 -2.14 43.30 -28.30
C TRP A 47 -3.42 42.48 -28.16
N ALA A 48 -4.51 43.07 -28.65
CA ALA A 48 -5.88 42.61 -28.59
C ALA A 48 -6.37 42.17 -29.98
N GLY A 49 -7.44 41.37 -30.03
CA GLY A 49 -8.32 41.22 -31.20
C GLY A 49 -8.77 39.77 -31.44
N LYS A 50 -10.02 39.41 -31.08
CA LYS A 50 -11.22 39.37 -31.97
C LYS A 50 -11.12 38.24 -33.02
N ARG A 51 -12.06 37.31 -33.23
CA ARG A 51 -13.54 37.40 -33.27
C ARG A 51 -14.16 35.98 -33.31
N ARG A 52 -15.46 35.95 -32.97
CA ARG A 52 -16.43 34.84 -33.04
C ARG A 52 -16.65 34.27 -34.46
N SER A 53 -17.08 33.00 -34.53
CA SER A 53 -18.27 32.60 -35.29
C SER A 53 -18.94 31.37 -34.65
N ARG A 54 -20.27 31.32 -34.74
CA ARG A 54 -21.18 30.26 -34.26
C ARG A 54 -21.75 29.53 -35.48
N ARG A 55 -22.35 28.36 -35.20
CA ARG A 55 -23.56 27.73 -35.80
C ARG A 55 -23.34 26.50 -36.74
N PRO A 56 -24.35 25.60 -36.87
CA PRO A 56 -24.27 24.24 -36.30
C PRO A 56 -24.78 23.12 -37.25
N ALA A 57 -25.09 21.96 -36.67
CA ALA A 57 -26.02 20.91 -37.12
C ALA A 57 -25.47 19.76 -38.00
N GLY A 58 -25.87 18.54 -37.61
CA GLY A 58 -25.63 17.29 -38.33
C GLY A 58 -25.99 16.09 -37.45
N ARG A 59 -27.28 15.76 -37.37
CA ARG A 59 -27.86 14.58 -36.70
C ARG A 59 -28.14 13.48 -37.73
N CYS A 60 -27.96 12.23 -37.28
CA CYS A 60 -28.65 10.99 -37.69
C CYS A 60 -28.26 10.33 -39.04
N PRO A 61 -28.50 8.99 -39.22
CA PRO A 61 -29.41 8.14 -38.46
C PRO A 61 -28.91 6.76 -37.98
N ALA A 62 -29.69 6.25 -37.02
CA ALA A 62 -29.72 4.88 -36.54
C ALA A 62 -30.29 3.92 -37.60
N ILE A 63 -29.75 2.70 -37.62
CA ILE A 63 -30.21 1.59 -38.46
C ILE A 63 -31.31 0.86 -37.68
N SER A 64 -32.53 0.94 -38.22
CA SER A 64 -33.70 0.17 -37.79
C SER A 64 -33.69 -1.19 -38.48
N THR A 65 -33.68 -2.27 -37.69
CA THR A 65 -33.86 -3.65 -38.15
C THR A 65 -35.35 -3.93 -38.36
N ALA A 66 -35.77 -4.02 -39.63
CA ALA A 66 -37.09 -4.51 -39.99
C ALA A 66 -37.02 -6.02 -40.27
N ALA A 67 -37.79 -6.79 -39.52
CA ALA A 67 -38.12 -8.18 -39.80
C ALA A 67 -39.09 -8.26 -41.00
N PRO A 68 -38.96 -9.25 -41.90
CA PRO A 68 -40.01 -9.52 -42.86
C PRO A 68 -41.03 -10.52 -42.28
N ALA A 69 -42.28 -10.09 -42.34
CA ALA A 69 -43.48 -10.87 -42.07
C ALA A 69 -43.71 -11.94 -43.16
N SER A 70 -44.26 -13.07 -42.72
CA SER A 70 -44.85 -14.13 -43.53
C SER A 70 -46.07 -13.64 -44.31
N PRO A 71 -46.30 -14.11 -45.55
CA PRO A 71 -47.62 -14.05 -46.15
C PRO A 71 -48.23 -15.45 -46.39
N HIS A 72 -49.49 -15.57 -45.97
CA HIS A 72 -50.64 -16.23 -46.63
C HIS A 72 -50.49 -17.68 -47.11
N ALA A 73 -51.19 -18.66 -46.54
CA ALA A 73 -52.65 -18.89 -46.64
C ALA A 73 -53.16 -18.75 -48.09
N GLY A 74 -53.12 -19.87 -48.84
CA GLY A 74 -53.60 -19.95 -50.22
C GLY A 74 -54.23 -21.32 -50.51
N ALA A 75 -55.57 -21.33 -50.45
CA ALA A 75 -56.53 -22.12 -51.19
C ALA A 75 -56.16 -23.54 -51.70
N ALA A 76 -56.93 -24.51 -51.21
CA ALA A 76 -57.12 -25.81 -51.82
C ALA A 76 -57.54 -25.69 -53.29
N ARG A 77 -56.76 -26.29 -54.19
CA ARG A 77 -57.19 -26.68 -55.53
C ARG A 77 -57.00 -28.19 -55.68
N THR A 78 -58.12 -28.89 -55.72
CA THR A 78 -58.26 -30.22 -56.28
C THR A 78 -57.69 -30.21 -57.70
N SER A 79 -56.62 -30.96 -57.92
CA SER A 79 -56.08 -31.21 -59.25
C SER A 79 -55.97 -32.72 -59.47
N THR A 80 -56.55 -33.09 -60.60
CA THR A 80 -56.82 -34.42 -61.13
C THR A 80 -55.54 -35.23 -61.30
N ILE A 81 -55.55 -36.47 -60.79
CA ILE A 81 -54.51 -37.48 -61.01
C ILE A 81 -54.48 -37.81 -62.51
N SER A 82 -53.44 -37.37 -63.22
CA SER A 82 -53.05 -37.96 -64.50
C SER A 82 -52.01 -39.04 -64.24
N HIS A 83 -52.33 -40.27 -64.60
CA HIS A 83 -51.39 -41.38 -64.67
C HIS A 83 -50.34 -41.07 -65.75
N PHE A 84 -49.12 -40.69 -65.33
CA PHE A 84 -47.95 -40.64 -66.18
C PHE A 84 -47.11 -41.89 -65.88
N THR A 85 -47.27 -42.93 -66.68
CA THR A 85 -46.40 -44.11 -66.66
C THR A 85 -45.05 -43.71 -67.27
N SER A 86 -44.08 -43.37 -66.42
CA SER A 86 -42.68 -43.28 -66.80
C SER A 86 -42.09 -44.69 -66.91
N HIS A 87 -41.71 -45.09 -68.12
CA HIS A 87 -40.82 -46.22 -68.33
C HIS A 87 -39.44 -45.88 -67.73
N ILE A 88 -39.17 -46.35 -66.52
CA ILE A 88 -37.83 -46.39 -65.95
C ILE A 88 -37.18 -47.69 -66.47
N PRO A 89 -36.04 -47.64 -67.19
CA PRO A 89 -35.33 -48.86 -67.52
C PRO A 89 -34.82 -49.50 -66.22
N ALA A 90 -35.25 -50.73 -65.95
CA ALA A 90 -34.72 -51.54 -64.87
C ALA A 90 -33.27 -51.91 -65.21
N VAL A 91 -32.32 -51.16 -64.68
CA VAL A 91 -30.91 -51.57 -64.66
C VAL A 91 -30.81 -52.69 -63.63
N SER A 92 -30.78 -53.94 -64.10
CA SER A 92 -30.47 -55.09 -63.26
C SER A 92 -28.98 -55.04 -62.91
N LEU A 93 -28.66 -54.46 -61.75
CA LEU A 93 -27.34 -54.59 -61.15
C LEU A 93 -27.16 -56.07 -60.78
N ASP A 94 -26.11 -56.71 -61.29
CA ASP A 94 -25.81 -58.09 -60.92
C ASP A 94 -25.45 -58.17 -59.41
N ALA A 95 -25.56 -59.37 -58.84
CA ALA A 95 -25.27 -59.58 -57.42
C ALA A 95 -23.82 -59.20 -57.03
N SER A 96 -22.88 -59.29 -57.98
CA SER A 96 -21.48 -58.90 -57.84
C SER A 96 -21.32 -57.39 -57.60
N THR A 97 -22.09 -56.59 -58.34
CA THR A 97 -22.03 -55.13 -58.33
C THR A 97 -22.63 -54.58 -57.02
N LEU A 98 -23.74 -55.18 -56.57
CA LEU A 98 -24.33 -54.89 -55.26
C LEU A 98 -23.40 -55.25 -54.09
N GLY A 99 -22.69 -56.37 -54.18
CA GLY A 99 -21.67 -56.77 -53.21
C GLY A 99 -20.50 -55.78 -53.14
N LEU A 100 -20.05 -55.25 -54.29
CA LEU A 100 -18.98 -54.27 -54.37
C LEU A 100 -19.37 -52.93 -53.71
N TYR A 101 -20.58 -52.44 -53.98
CA TYR A 101 -21.09 -51.21 -53.35
C TYR A 101 -21.31 -51.38 -51.84
N ALA A 102 -21.84 -52.52 -51.40
CA ALA A 102 -21.99 -52.82 -49.98
C ALA A 102 -20.64 -52.90 -49.25
N GLY A 103 -19.64 -53.54 -49.87
CA GLY A 103 -18.27 -53.61 -49.35
C GLY A 103 -17.61 -52.23 -49.29
N ALA A 104 -17.76 -51.40 -50.32
CA ALA A 104 -17.26 -50.03 -50.36
C ALA A 104 -17.94 -49.15 -49.29
N ALA A 105 -19.25 -49.31 -49.08
CA ALA A 105 -20.00 -48.58 -48.05
C ALA A 105 -19.54 -48.97 -46.63
N LEU A 106 -19.32 -50.27 -46.37
CA LEU A 106 -18.80 -50.75 -45.09
C LEU A 106 -17.36 -50.28 -44.84
N ALA A 107 -16.50 -50.32 -45.86
CA ALA A 107 -15.13 -49.80 -45.78
C ALA A 107 -15.12 -48.28 -45.53
N GLY A 108 -16.00 -47.53 -46.19
CA GLY A 108 -16.18 -46.09 -45.96
C GLY A 108 -16.66 -45.79 -44.54
N ALA A 109 -17.65 -46.54 -44.04
CA ALA A 109 -18.15 -46.38 -42.67
C ALA A 109 -17.08 -46.73 -41.61
N ALA A 110 -16.27 -47.76 -41.85
CA ALA A 110 -15.13 -48.10 -41.00
C ALA A 110 -14.06 -47.01 -41.03
N GLY A 111 -13.75 -46.45 -42.21
CA GLY A 111 -12.84 -45.33 -42.38
C GLY A 111 -13.26 -44.09 -41.60
N LEU A 112 -14.54 -43.68 -41.69
CA LEU A 112 -15.07 -42.54 -40.93
C LEU A 112 -14.98 -42.75 -39.41
N ARG A 113 -15.27 -43.97 -38.92
CA ARG A 113 -15.16 -44.29 -37.48
C ARG A 113 -13.72 -44.20 -37.00
N SER A 114 -12.76 -44.69 -37.78
CA SER A 114 -11.33 -44.62 -37.45
C SER A 114 -10.84 -43.18 -37.41
N VAL A 115 -11.23 -42.33 -38.37
CA VAL A 115 -10.89 -40.89 -38.39
C VAL A 115 -11.53 -40.17 -37.20
N GLY A 116 -12.80 -40.45 -36.89
CA GLY A 116 -13.47 -39.88 -35.72
C GLY A 116 -12.83 -40.30 -34.39
N GLY A 117 -12.34 -41.54 -34.31
CA GLY A 117 -11.55 -42.04 -33.18
C GLY A 117 -10.24 -41.29 -33.01
N LEU A 118 -9.47 -41.13 -34.10
CA LEU A 118 -8.21 -40.38 -34.09
C LEU A 118 -8.41 -38.91 -33.68
N ALA A 119 -9.45 -38.26 -34.22
CA ALA A 119 -9.79 -36.88 -33.88
C ALA A 119 -10.10 -36.71 -32.38
N LYS A 120 -10.82 -37.67 -31.77
CA LYS A 120 -11.10 -37.68 -30.32
C LYS A 120 -9.84 -37.92 -29.47
N ILE A 121 -8.91 -38.74 -29.93
CA ILE A 121 -7.63 -38.96 -29.25
C ILE A 121 -6.81 -37.67 -29.26
N ILE A 122 -6.68 -37.02 -30.43
CA ILE A 122 -5.94 -35.76 -30.56
C ILE A 122 -6.55 -34.65 -29.70
N THR A 123 -7.87 -34.51 -29.65
CA THR A 123 -8.51 -33.48 -28.82
C THR A 123 -8.35 -33.78 -27.33
N ARG A 124 -8.39 -35.05 -26.92
CA ARG A 124 -8.13 -35.47 -25.54
C ARG A 124 -6.69 -35.19 -25.13
N GLU A 125 -5.70 -35.49 -25.96
CA GLU A 125 -4.29 -35.20 -25.67
C GLU A 125 -4.00 -33.71 -25.62
N ARG A 126 -4.58 -32.92 -26.54
CA ARG A 126 -4.50 -31.45 -26.47
C ARG A 126 -5.13 -30.90 -25.20
N GLY A 127 -6.29 -31.43 -24.79
CA GLY A 127 -6.94 -31.07 -23.53
C GLY A 127 -6.10 -31.43 -22.31
N ALA A 128 -5.48 -32.62 -22.31
CA ALA A 128 -4.57 -33.06 -21.25
C ALA A 128 -3.30 -32.19 -21.17
N ALA A 129 -2.72 -31.81 -22.31
CA ALA A 129 -1.55 -30.92 -22.37
C ALA A 129 -1.87 -29.53 -21.82
N VAL A 130 -3.00 -28.92 -22.22
CA VAL A 130 -3.46 -27.63 -21.70
C VAL A 130 -3.75 -27.71 -20.20
N SER A 131 -4.39 -28.79 -19.74
CA SER A 131 -4.65 -29.01 -18.31
C SER A 131 -3.35 -29.15 -17.50
N THR A 132 -2.37 -29.88 -18.02
CA THR A 132 -1.05 -30.06 -17.38
C THR A 132 -0.31 -28.73 -17.28
N GLN A 133 -0.39 -27.90 -18.32
CA GLN A 133 0.21 -26.57 -18.32
C GLN A 133 -0.45 -25.64 -17.29
N LEU A 134 -1.79 -25.61 -17.23
CA LEU A 134 -2.53 -24.86 -16.20
C LEU A 134 -2.18 -25.31 -14.78
N HIS A 135 -2.04 -26.63 -14.53
CA HIS A 135 -1.62 -27.14 -13.23
C HIS A 135 -0.20 -26.72 -12.87
N ARG A 136 0.71 -26.70 -13.85
CA ARG A 136 2.10 -26.27 -13.64
C ARG A 136 2.18 -24.77 -13.35
N ASP A 137 1.40 -23.95 -14.05
CA ASP A 137 1.32 -22.52 -13.81
C ASP A 137 0.72 -22.25 -12.42
N THR A 138 -0.39 -22.92 -12.08
CA THR A 138 -1.01 -22.82 -10.74
C THR A 138 -0.05 -23.28 -9.63
N PHE A 139 0.70 -24.35 -9.84
CA PHE A 139 1.70 -24.82 -8.89
C PHE A 139 2.85 -23.83 -8.74
N THR A 140 3.27 -23.16 -9.83
CA THR A 140 4.31 -22.13 -9.79
C THR A 140 3.82 -20.90 -9.02
N ASP A 141 2.59 -20.46 -9.25
CA ASP A 141 1.94 -19.38 -8.51
C ASP A 141 1.81 -19.74 -7.01
N GLN A 142 1.41 -20.97 -6.69
CA GLN A 142 1.33 -21.47 -5.32
C GLN A 142 2.71 -21.56 -4.66
N LEU A 143 3.76 -21.97 -5.39
CA LEU A 143 5.13 -22.02 -4.88
C LEU A 143 5.68 -20.62 -4.65
N GLU A 144 5.43 -19.67 -5.55
CA GLU A 144 5.80 -18.27 -5.36
C GLU A 144 5.05 -17.65 -4.17
N ALA A 145 3.75 -17.94 -4.03
CA ALA A 145 2.96 -17.54 -2.87
C ALA A 145 3.51 -18.16 -1.57
N ALA A 146 3.87 -19.46 -1.58
CA ALA A 146 4.46 -20.15 -0.44
C ALA A 146 5.87 -19.66 -0.09
N LEU A 147 6.69 -19.29 -1.08
CA LEU A 147 7.99 -18.65 -0.85
C LEU A 147 7.84 -17.23 -0.34
N THR A 148 6.82 -16.51 -0.82
CA THR A 148 6.47 -15.17 -0.34
C THR A 148 5.94 -15.25 1.10
N TRP A 149 5.13 -16.26 1.42
CA TRP A 149 4.71 -16.59 2.77
C TRP A 149 5.91 -16.95 3.65
N ALA A 150 6.81 -17.83 3.21
CA ALA A 150 8.01 -18.18 3.98
C ALA A 150 8.92 -16.96 4.26
N ARG A 151 8.93 -15.96 3.36
CA ARG A 151 9.61 -14.67 3.52
C ARG A 151 8.84 -13.70 4.43
N ALA A 152 7.51 -13.66 4.33
CA ALA A 152 6.64 -12.82 5.16
C ALA A 152 6.53 -13.35 6.60
N SER A 153 6.48 -14.67 6.79
CA SER A 153 6.54 -15.38 8.06
C SER A 153 7.93 -15.39 8.68
N HIS A 154 8.98 -15.05 7.91
CA HIS A 154 10.30 -14.69 8.42
C HIS A 154 10.36 -13.29 9.06
N SER A 155 9.20 -12.68 9.37
CA SER A 155 9.08 -11.40 10.08
C SER A 155 9.78 -11.36 11.45
N ALA A 156 10.24 -12.50 11.97
CA ALA A 156 11.05 -12.56 13.18
C ALA A 156 12.52 -12.14 12.99
N LEU A 157 13.09 -12.20 11.77
CA LEU A 157 14.48 -11.79 11.52
C LEU A 157 14.50 -10.48 10.74
N LYS A 158 14.84 -9.39 11.44
CA LYS A 158 15.16 -8.11 10.78
C LYS A 158 16.22 -8.37 9.70
N ALA A 159 16.02 -7.79 8.51
CA ALA A 159 16.96 -7.93 7.41
C ALA A 159 18.40 -7.50 7.78
N TRP A 160 18.53 -6.61 8.78
CA TRP A 160 19.76 -6.37 9.54
C TRP A 160 19.43 -5.93 10.97
N VAL A 161 20.39 -6.09 11.88
CA VAL A 161 20.31 -5.61 13.27
C VAL A 161 20.99 -4.24 13.38
N GLY A 162 20.39 -3.32 14.14
CA GLY A 162 20.89 -1.95 14.30
C GLY A 162 20.66 -1.08 13.06
N THR A 163 21.58 -0.14 12.81
CA THR A 163 21.48 0.80 11.70
C THR A 163 22.43 0.44 10.56
N ARG A 164 21.96 0.61 9.32
CA ARG A 164 22.73 0.48 8.08
C ARG A 164 22.85 1.87 7.41
N PRO A 165 24.04 2.25 6.90
CA PRO A 165 24.21 3.52 6.22
C PRO A 165 23.60 3.49 4.82
N PHE A 166 22.76 4.49 4.54
CA PHE A 166 22.19 4.76 3.23
C PHE A 166 22.62 6.14 2.73
N ARG A 167 22.76 6.26 1.42
CA ARG A 167 22.96 7.52 0.72
C ARG A 167 21.69 7.92 -0.01
N VAL A 168 21.35 9.20 0.05
CA VAL A 168 20.26 9.78 -0.73
C VAL A 168 20.72 9.95 -2.16
N SER A 169 20.19 9.17 -3.10
CA SER A 169 20.54 9.28 -4.53
C SER A 169 19.80 10.42 -5.22
N ALA A 170 18.57 10.71 -4.79
CA ALA A 170 17.77 11.79 -5.34
C ALA A 170 16.77 12.34 -4.32
N VAL A 171 16.41 13.61 -4.49
CA VAL A 171 15.30 14.26 -3.78
C VAL A 171 14.34 14.85 -4.80
N VAL A 172 13.07 14.51 -4.71
CA VAL A 172 12.01 14.97 -5.63
C VAL A 172 10.95 15.71 -4.81
N GLU A 173 10.63 16.94 -5.22
CA GLU A 173 9.51 17.68 -4.65
C GLU A 173 8.19 17.14 -5.22
N GLU A 174 7.34 16.57 -4.37
CA GLU A 174 6.01 16.10 -4.75
C GLU A 174 4.97 17.21 -4.59
N THR A 175 5.12 18.00 -3.51
CA THR A 175 4.38 19.24 -3.25
C THR A 175 5.29 20.20 -2.48
N ALA A 176 4.87 21.45 -2.28
CA ALA A 176 5.62 22.41 -1.45
C ALA A 176 5.83 21.92 0.01
N ALA A 177 5.02 20.97 0.49
CA ALA A 177 5.14 20.40 1.83
C ALA A 177 5.72 18.98 1.83
N ASP A 178 5.79 18.29 0.70
CA ASP A 178 6.11 16.86 0.61
C ASP A 178 7.29 16.61 -0.32
N ARG A 179 8.34 15.94 0.18
CA ARG A 179 9.52 15.56 -0.61
C ARG A 179 9.78 14.07 -0.54
N SER A 180 10.06 13.46 -1.68
CA SER A 180 10.47 12.07 -1.82
C SER A 180 12.00 11.96 -1.80
N TYR A 181 12.53 11.03 -1.00
CA TYR A 181 13.95 10.74 -0.86
C TYR A 181 14.21 9.31 -1.33
N TYR A 182 15.12 9.17 -2.28
CA TYR A 182 15.52 7.88 -2.85
C TYR A 182 16.80 7.43 -2.14
N LEU A 183 16.79 6.23 -1.58
CA LEU A 183 17.80 5.74 -0.65
C LEU A 183 18.45 4.48 -1.25
N ILE A 184 19.77 4.53 -1.38
CA ILE A 184 20.59 3.39 -1.82
C ILE A 184 21.58 3.01 -0.72
N PRO A 185 21.84 1.72 -0.48
CA PRO A 185 22.78 1.30 0.56
C PRO A 185 24.21 1.71 0.17
N GLU A 186 25.01 2.16 1.14
CA GLU A 186 26.40 2.57 0.87
C GLU A 186 27.39 1.40 0.82
N ASP A 187 27.03 0.27 1.42
CA ASP A 187 27.91 -0.89 1.61
C ASP A 187 27.97 -1.85 0.40
N GLY A 188 27.27 -1.52 -0.69
CA GLY A 188 27.23 -2.33 -1.91
C GLY A 188 26.53 -3.69 -1.77
N ARG A 189 25.94 -4.00 -0.60
CA ARG A 189 25.20 -5.25 -0.40
C ARG A 189 23.80 -5.14 -0.98
N PRO A 190 23.15 -6.28 -1.36
CA PRO A 190 21.78 -6.28 -1.85
C PRO A 190 20.82 -5.52 -0.95
N LEU A 191 19.81 -4.91 -1.57
CA LEU A 191 18.73 -4.25 -0.88
C LEU A 191 17.63 -5.28 -0.56
N PRO A 192 17.36 -5.57 0.73
CA PRO A 192 16.32 -6.54 1.08
C PRO A 192 14.94 -6.08 0.59
N ALA A 193 14.10 -7.03 0.17
CA ALA A 193 12.70 -6.74 -0.08
C ALA A 193 11.98 -6.37 1.24
N PHE A 194 10.83 -5.72 1.12
CA PHE A 194 9.94 -5.37 2.23
C PHE A 194 8.50 -5.68 1.85
N ALA A 195 7.61 -5.78 2.84
CA ALA A 195 6.17 -5.93 2.60
C ALA A 195 5.53 -4.55 2.35
N PRO A 196 4.71 -4.39 1.29
CA PRO A 196 4.16 -3.09 0.91
C PRO A 196 3.27 -2.49 2.01
N GLY A 197 3.72 -1.37 2.57
CA GLY A 197 3.11 -0.71 3.74
C GLY A 197 4.05 -0.54 4.93
N GLN A 198 5.14 -1.32 4.97
CA GLN A 198 6.20 -1.18 5.99
C GLN A 198 6.89 0.20 5.96
N TYR A 199 7.61 0.50 7.04
CA TYR A 199 8.36 1.75 7.21
C TYR A 199 9.84 1.49 7.49
N LEU A 200 10.64 2.55 7.34
CA LEU A 200 12.03 2.63 7.79
C LEU A 200 12.14 3.52 9.03
N THR A 201 13.02 3.14 9.96
CA THR A 201 13.34 3.95 11.15
C THR A 201 14.67 4.67 10.92
N PHE A 202 14.65 6.00 11.08
CA PHE A 202 15.80 6.88 10.90
C PHE A 202 16.31 7.41 12.22
N HIS A 203 17.62 7.37 12.39
CA HIS A 203 18.33 7.96 13.52
C HIS A 203 18.99 9.26 13.06
N LEU A 204 18.34 10.39 13.36
CA LEU A 204 18.78 11.69 12.87
C LEU A 204 19.78 12.33 13.85
N PRO A 205 20.86 12.93 13.34
CA PRO A 205 21.80 13.66 14.17
C PRO A 205 21.10 14.85 14.81
N THR A 206 21.49 15.16 16.05
CA THR A 206 21.01 16.30 16.79
C THR A 206 22.15 17.22 17.16
N THR A 207 21.84 18.51 17.32
CA THR A 207 22.79 19.50 17.84
C THR A 207 23.37 19.03 19.17
N ALA A 208 24.65 19.33 19.42
CA ALA A 208 25.36 18.91 20.63
C ALA A 208 24.53 19.21 21.90
N GLY A 209 24.26 18.18 22.70
CA GLY A 209 23.47 18.26 23.93
C GLY A 209 21.99 17.83 23.82
N GLN A 210 21.48 17.50 22.63
CA GLN A 210 20.12 16.96 22.45
C GLN A 210 20.13 15.46 22.16
N ALA A 211 19.17 14.72 22.71
CA ALA A 211 18.97 13.30 22.40
C ALA A 211 18.63 13.10 20.91
N PRO A 212 19.17 12.05 20.25
CA PRO A 212 18.96 11.78 18.83
C PRO A 212 17.47 11.66 18.49
N VAL A 213 17.09 12.16 17.31
CA VAL A 213 15.69 12.12 16.88
C VAL A 213 15.46 10.87 16.06
N VAL A 214 14.72 9.92 16.63
CA VAL A 214 14.32 8.69 15.96
C VAL A 214 12.94 8.87 15.34
N ARG A 215 12.79 8.66 14.02
CA ARG A 215 11.48 8.75 13.35
C ARG A 215 11.28 7.68 12.29
N CYS A 216 10.03 7.26 12.15
CA CYS A 216 9.61 6.28 11.16
C CYS A 216 8.98 6.98 9.96
N TYR A 217 9.31 6.53 8.75
CA TYR A 217 8.64 6.95 7.52
C TYR A 217 8.30 5.74 6.67
N SER A 218 7.03 5.60 6.30
CA SER A 218 6.58 4.51 5.42
C SER A 218 7.33 4.52 4.10
N LEU A 219 7.67 3.32 3.64
CA LEU A 219 8.18 3.12 2.29
C LEU A 219 7.07 3.51 1.31
N SER A 220 7.31 4.57 0.53
CA SER A 220 6.31 5.20 -0.32
C SER A 220 6.35 4.71 -1.77
N GLU A 221 6.98 3.57 -2.01
CA GLU A 221 7.14 2.89 -3.31
C GLU A 221 6.84 1.40 -3.14
N ARG A 222 6.56 0.68 -4.24
CA ARG A 222 6.48 -0.78 -4.21
C ARG A 222 7.83 -1.41 -3.77
N PRO A 223 7.85 -2.68 -3.34
CA PRO A 223 9.10 -3.41 -3.13
C PRO A 223 9.97 -3.49 -4.39
N ARG A 224 11.27 -3.21 -4.22
CA ARG A 224 12.31 -3.19 -5.27
C ARG A 224 13.67 -3.56 -4.67
N ASP A 225 14.62 -3.89 -5.54
CA ASP A 225 16.01 -4.22 -5.22
C ASP A 225 17.00 -3.08 -5.51
N ASP A 226 16.56 -1.99 -6.15
CA ASP A 226 17.41 -0.88 -6.60
C ASP A 226 17.46 0.29 -5.59
N TYR A 227 16.33 0.66 -4.99
CA TYR A 227 16.25 1.72 -3.98
C TYR A 227 15.04 1.57 -3.06
N TYR A 228 15.15 2.19 -1.88
CA TYR A 228 13.98 2.53 -1.06
C TYR A 228 13.56 3.97 -1.31
N ARG A 229 12.26 4.26 -1.22
CA ARG A 229 11.74 5.62 -1.27
C ARG A 229 10.91 5.90 -0.02
N VAL A 230 11.18 7.03 0.62
CA VAL A 230 10.31 7.59 1.66
C VAL A 230 9.87 8.97 1.23
N THR A 231 8.67 9.38 1.64
CA THR A 231 8.16 10.72 1.34
C THR A 231 7.82 11.41 2.64
N VAL A 232 8.50 12.54 2.91
CA VAL A 232 8.45 13.24 4.18
C VAL A 232 7.69 14.54 4.02
N ARG A 233 6.59 14.68 4.79
CA ARG A 233 5.85 15.94 4.93
C ARG A 233 6.54 16.86 5.94
N ARG A 234 6.73 18.12 5.58
CA ARG A 234 7.17 19.18 6.50
C ARG A 234 6.07 19.49 7.51
N VAL A 235 6.35 19.30 8.79
CA VAL A 235 5.44 19.67 9.88
C VAL A 235 5.79 21.07 10.37
N ALA A 236 4.93 22.05 10.07
CA ALA A 236 5.04 23.41 10.60
C ALA A 236 4.63 23.46 12.09
N ALA A 237 4.87 24.61 12.73
CA ALA A 237 4.30 24.87 14.06
C ALA A 237 2.76 24.72 14.00
N PRO A 238 2.13 24.11 15.02
CA PRO A 238 0.67 23.99 15.07
C PRO A 238 0.01 25.37 15.00
N VAL A 239 -1.08 25.49 14.24
CA VAL A 239 -1.77 26.76 14.03
C VAL A 239 -2.41 27.27 15.32
N ASP A 240 -2.89 26.34 16.14
CA ASP A 240 -3.49 26.55 17.46
C ASP A 240 -2.46 26.78 18.56
N ARG A 241 -1.20 26.41 18.34
CA ARG A 241 -0.08 26.53 19.28
C ARG A 241 1.19 27.02 18.56
N PRO A 242 1.20 28.27 18.07
CA PRO A 242 2.32 28.81 17.30
C PRO A 242 3.60 28.99 18.14
N ASP A 243 3.47 28.93 19.48
CA ASP A 243 4.57 28.89 20.44
C ASP A 243 5.39 27.59 20.36
N LEU A 244 4.81 26.51 19.85
CA LEU A 244 5.51 25.23 19.72
C LEU A 244 6.42 25.21 18.48
N PRO A 245 7.62 24.62 18.58
CA PRO A 245 8.53 24.56 17.45
C PRO A 245 8.00 23.68 16.31
N PRO A 246 8.40 23.93 15.05
CA PRO A 246 8.10 23.02 13.94
C PRO A 246 8.72 21.63 14.18
N GLY A 247 8.24 20.63 13.42
CA GLY A 247 8.69 19.25 13.57
C GLY A 247 10.18 19.08 13.29
N ARG A 248 10.97 18.76 14.31
CA ARG A 248 12.45 18.62 14.25
C ARG A 248 12.92 17.68 13.12
N ALA A 249 12.38 16.46 13.05
CA ALA A 249 12.80 15.48 12.04
C ALA A 249 12.39 15.88 10.61
N SER A 250 11.13 16.29 10.43
CA SER A 250 10.67 16.75 9.13
C SER A 250 11.41 18.01 8.67
N GLY A 251 11.79 18.88 9.60
CA GLY A 251 12.64 20.04 9.36
C GLY A 251 14.03 19.61 8.88
N PHE A 252 14.69 18.68 9.59
CA PHE A 252 15.98 18.13 9.18
C PHE A 252 15.95 17.56 7.75
N PHE A 253 14.95 16.73 7.43
CA PHE A 253 14.78 16.22 6.07
C PHE A 253 14.63 17.34 5.02
N HIS A 254 13.86 18.39 5.32
CA HIS A 254 13.59 19.46 4.36
C HIS A 254 14.72 20.50 4.24
N HIS A 255 15.58 20.63 5.26
CA HIS A 255 16.60 21.68 5.33
C HIS A 255 18.02 21.16 5.16
N GLU A 256 18.33 19.94 5.61
CA GLU A 256 19.70 19.41 5.67
C GLU A 256 19.92 18.19 4.77
N VAL A 257 18.85 17.48 4.37
CA VAL A 257 18.95 16.26 3.56
C VAL A 257 18.83 16.60 2.07
N HIS A 258 19.90 16.33 1.35
CA HIS A 258 20.04 16.55 -0.09
C HIS A 258 20.55 15.27 -0.77
N ALA A 259 20.60 15.26 -2.10
CA ALA A 259 21.31 14.20 -2.82
C ALA A 259 22.78 14.14 -2.36
N GLY A 260 23.28 12.94 -2.07
CA GLY A 260 24.59 12.69 -1.47
C GLY A 260 24.59 12.60 0.06
N SER A 261 23.54 13.07 0.76
CA SER A 261 23.47 12.98 2.22
C SER A 261 23.45 11.52 2.70
N ARG A 262 24.05 11.28 3.86
CA ARG A 262 24.08 9.97 4.53
C ARG A 262 23.05 9.90 5.64
N LEU A 263 22.34 8.77 5.73
CA LEU A 263 21.32 8.50 6.74
C LEU A 263 21.57 7.14 7.38
N GLN A 264 21.32 7.04 8.69
CA GLN A 264 21.36 5.78 9.44
C GLN A 264 19.96 5.21 9.56
N VAL A 265 19.77 4.00 9.04
CA VAL A 265 18.44 3.41 8.83
C VAL A 265 18.37 2.00 9.41
N GLU A 266 17.34 1.70 10.20
CA GLU A 266 17.04 0.32 10.59
C GLU A 266 16.30 -0.45 9.49
N ALA A 267 16.30 -1.78 9.59
CA ALA A 267 15.59 -2.64 8.65
C ALA A 267 14.10 -2.25 8.52
N PRO A 268 13.50 -2.46 7.33
CA PRO A 268 12.06 -2.34 7.14
C PRO A 268 11.29 -3.09 8.24
N GLN A 269 10.33 -2.41 8.84
CA GLN A 269 9.55 -2.88 9.99
C GLN A 269 8.09 -2.45 9.83
N GLY A 270 7.22 -3.04 10.66
CA GLY A 270 5.80 -2.68 10.76
C GLY A 270 4.87 -3.82 10.36
N ALA A 271 3.68 -3.81 10.99
CA ALA A 271 2.61 -4.78 10.78
C ALA A 271 1.49 -4.27 9.86
N PHE A 272 1.55 -3.00 9.44
CA PHE A 272 0.61 -2.42 8.48
C PHE A 272 1.11 -2.64 7.05
N PHE A 273 0.88 -3.83 6.51
CA PHE A 273 1.22 -4.16 5.13
C PHE A 273 0.10 -4.95 4.45
N LEU A 274 0.02 -4.85 3.13
CA LEU A 274 -0.88 -5.67 2.33
C LEU A 274 -0.36 -7.11 2.35
N ASP A 275 -1.20 -8.02 2.83
CA ASP A 275 -0.86 -9.45 2.86
C ASP A 275 -0.80 -9.99 1.42
N PRO A 276 0.37 -10.44 0.95
CA PRO A 276 0.50 -10.98 -0.40
C PRO A 276 -0.18 -12.35 -0.57
N THR A 277 -0.55 -13.03 0.52
CA THR A 277 -1.17 -14.36 0.50
C THR A 277 -2.69 -14.33 0.57
N ASP A 278 -3.27 -13.24 1.05
CA ASP A 278 -4.71 -13.00 0.98
C ASP A 278 -5.04 -12.46 -0.42
N ASP A 279 -5.97 -13.08 -1.14
CA ASP A 279 -6.44 -12.66 -2.46
C ASP A 279 -7.78 -11.91 -2.42
N ALA A 280 -8.31 -11.65 -1.21
CA ALA A 280 -9.55 -10.93 -1.03
C ALA A 280 -9.51 -9.52 -1.64
N PRO A 281 -10.66 -9.00 -2.13
CA PRO A 281 -10.78 -7.63 -2.58
C PRO A 281 -10.33 -6.62 -1.52
N VAL A 282 -9.66 -5.54 -1.95
CA VAL A 282 -9.07 -4.57 -1.03
C VAL A 282 -9.58 -3.15 -1.24
N VAL A 283 -9.68 -2.41 -0.14
CA VAL A 283 -9.95 -0.97 -0.12
C VAL A 283 -8.78 -0.26 0.55
N LEU A 284 -8.05 0.54 -0.22
CA LEU A 284 -6.90 1.32 0.22
C LEU A 284 -7.34 2.76 0.45
N ILE A 285 -7.19 3.29 1.66
CA ILE A 285 -7.65 4.64 2.02
C ILE A 285 -6.46 5.46 2.54
N GLY A 286 -6.04 6.47 1.79
CA GLY A 286 -4.93 7.35 2.15
C GLY A 286 -5.36 8.81 2.22
N ALA A 287 -5.13 9.48 3.36
CA ALA A 287 -5.41 10.90 3.49
C ALA A 287 -4.16 11.73 3.82
N GLY A 288 -3.93 12.80 3.03
CA GLY A 288 -2.74 13.63 3.15
C GLY A 288 -1.48 12.80 2.95
N ILE A 289 -0.50 12.93 3.86
CA ILE A 289 0.73 12.12 3.78
C ILE A 289 0.51 10.65 4.15
N GLY A 290 -0.63 10.30 4.77
CA GLY A 290 -1.05 8.90 4.99
C GLY A 290 -1.25 8.12 3.69
N VAL A 291 -1.21 8.78 2.53
CA VAL A 291 -1.18 8.10 1.23
C VAL A 291 0.09 7.26 1.01
N THR A 292 1.18 7.48 1.74
CA THR A 292 2.48 6.82 1.47
C THR A 292 2.45 5.28 1.58
N PRO A 293 2.03 4.65 2.70
CA PRO A 293 2.00 3.19 2.77
C PRO A 293 0.96 2.58 1.82
N VAL A 294 -0.21 3.20 1.68
CA VAL A 294 -1.26 2.68 0.79
C VAL A 294 -0.91 2.85 -0.69
N PHE A 295 -0.12 3.87 -1.06
CA PHE A 295 0.46 3.97 -2.40
C PHE A 295 1.45 2.82 -2.66
N SER A 296 2.26 2.43 -1.68
CA SER A 296 3.15 1.26 -1.81
C SER A 296 2.37 -0.03 -2.10
N MET A 297 1.25 -0.24 -1.39
CA MET A 297 0.31 -1.35 -1.63
C MET A 297 -0.27 -1.30 -3.04
N ALA A 298 -0.81 -0.17 -3.46
CA ALA A 298 -1.40 0.02 -4.79
C ALA A 298 -0.38 -0.17 -5.92
N ALA A 299 0.82 0.38 -5.76
CA ALA A 299 1.91 0.24 -6.72
C ALA A 299 2.45 -1.19 -6.78
N HIS A 300 2.43 -1.93 -5.66
CA HIS A 300 2.77 -3.35 -5.63
C HIS A 300 1.74 -4.17 -6.43
N LEU A 301 0.44 -4.02 -6.14
CA LEU A 301 -0.64 -4.70 -6.88
C LEU A 301 -0.55 -4.44 -8.39
N ALA A 302 -0.30 -3.19 -8.78
CA ALA A 302 -0.15 -2.84 -10.19
C ALA A 302 1.11 -3.41 -10.84
N HIS A 303 2.19 -3.60 -10.08
CA HIS A 303 3.42 -4.17 -10.60
C HIS A 303 3.36 -5.68 -10.76
N THR A 304 2.78 -6.39 -9.78
CA THR A 304 2.57 -7.84 -9.81
C THR A 304 1.43 -8.26 -10.73
N ARG A 305 0.65 -7.29 -11.25
CA ARG A 305 -0.57 -7.52 -12.04
C ARG A 305 -1.58 -8.40 -11.30
N ASP A 306 -1.65 -8.16 -10.00
CA ASP A 306 -2.64 -8.81 -9.15
C ASP A 306 -4.05 -8.57 -9.70
N ARG A 307 -4.88 -9.62 -9.72
CA ARG A 307 -6.22 -9.59 -10.31
C ARG A 307 -7.32 -9.26 -9.31
N ARG A 308 -7.02 -9.19 -8.01
CA ARG A 308 -8.01 -8.89 -6.98
C ARG A 308 -8.67 -7.53 -7.24
N PRO A 309 -9.99 -7.35 -7.06
CA PRO A 309 -10.59 -6.03 -7.12
C PRO A 309 -9.96 -5.09 -6.08
N ALA A 310 -9.49 -3.93 -6.51
CA ALA A 310 -8.87 -2.94 -5.64
C ALA A 310 -9.56 -1.58 -5.79
N TYR A 311 -9.86 -0.93 -4.67
CA TYR A 311 -10.40 0.42 -4.65
C TYR A 311 -9.47 1.32 -3.84
N PHE A 312 -8.89 2.33 -4.50
CA PHE A 312 -7.99 3.28 -3.86
C PHE A 312 -8.68 4.63 -3.68
N PHE A 313 -9.01 4.98 -2.44
CA PHE A 313 -9.47 6.31 -2.07
C PHE A 313 -8.31 7.18 -1.58
N ALA A 314 -8.01 8.25 -2.31
CA ALA A 314 -6.97 9.22 -1.96
C ALA A 314 -7.60 10.58 -1.62
N ALA A 315 -7.40 11.09 -0.40
CA ALA A 315 -7.96 12.37 0.06
C ALA A 315 -6.89 13.43 0.29
N PHE A 316 -7.12 14.61 -0.28
CA PHE A 316 -6.25 15.78 -0.11
C PHE A 316 -7.08 17.04 0.15
N ARG A 317 -6.42 18.15 0.49
CA ARG A 317 -7.12 19.44 0.61
C ARG A 317 -7.47 19.98 -0.77
N ASN A 318 -6.52 19.99 -1.68
CA ASN A 318 -6.60 20.56 -3.02
C ASN A 318 -5.48 20.02 -3.90
N GLY A 319 -5.43 20.46 -5.17
CA GLY A 319 -4.40 20.05 -6.12
C GLY A 319 -2.97 20.46 -5.79
N ARG A 320 -2.75 21.45 -4.91
CA ARG A 320 -1.40 21.85 -4.46
C ARG A 320 -0.86 20.96 -3.33
N GLU A 321 -1.73 20.26 -2.61
CA GLU A 321 -1.40 19.37 -1.48
C GLU A 321 -1.59 17.88 -1.83
N HIS A 322 -1.60 17.56 -3.13
CA HIS A 322 -1.79 16.20 -3.69
C HIS A 322 -0.44 15.62 -4.17
N PRO A 323 0.35 14.97 -3.29
CA PRO A 323 1.59 14.28 -3.69
C PRO A 323 1.29 13.11 -4.63
N PHE A 324 2.26 12.72 -5.46
CA PHE A 324 2.14 11.59 -6.39
C PHE A 324 1.04 11.73 -7.46
N ARG A 325 0.50 12.93 -7.72
CA ARG A 325 -0.65 13.14 -8.63
C ARG A 325 -0.53 12.40 -9.97
N THR A 326 0.63 12.50 -10.63
CA THR A 326 0.88 11.79 -11.90
C THR A 326 0.90 10.28 -11.70
N ARG A 327 1.65 9.79 -10.70
CA ARG A 327 1.78 8.36 -10.41
C ARG A 327 0.46 7.71 -10.04
N LEU A 328 -0.37 8.38 -9.25
CA LEU A 328 -1.72 7.91 -8.88
C LEU A 328 -2.58 7.74 -10.13
N ARG A 329 -2.61 8.74 -11.02
CA ARG A 329 -3.38 8.68 -12.27
C ARG A 329 -2.91 7.57 -13.22
N GLU A 330 -1.65 7.15 -13.13
CA GLU A 330 -1.10 6.06 -13.92
C GLU A 330 -1.53 4.66 -13.43
N LEU A 331 -1.90 4.51 -12.15
CA LEU A 331 -2.19 3.20 -11.56
C LEU A 331 -3.33 2.46 -12.27
N PRO A 332 -4.50 3.06 -12.55
CA PRO A 332 -5.59 2.34 -13.23
C PRO A 332 -5.23 1.86 -14.66
N TRP A 333 -4.28 2.53 -15.33
CA TRP A 333 -3.80 2.10 -16.64
C TRP A 333 -2.90 0.86 -16.56
N ARG A 334 -2.22 0.67 -15.44
CA ARG A 334 -1.33 -0.48 -15.20
C ARG A 334 -2.06 -1.66 -14.56
N ALA A 335 -3.14 -1.38 -13.83
CA ALA A 335 -4.01 -2.36 -13.18
C ALA A 335 -5.49 -2.02 -13.44
N PRO A 336 -6.12 -2.60 -14.47
CA PRO A 336 -7.51 -2.32 -14.83
C PRO A 336 -8.54 -2.65 -13.73
N ASN A 337 -8.17 -3.54 -12.80
CA ASN A 337 -8.94 -3.91 -11.61
C ASN A 337 -8.77 -2.95 -10.42
N LEU A 338 -7.91 -1.92 -10.56
CA LEU A 338 -7.69 -0.88 -9.57
C LEU A 338 -8.49 0.38 -9.90
N ASN A 339 -9.49 0.67 -9.07
CA ASN A 339 -10.35 1.84 -9.18
C ASN A 339 -9.82 2.95 -8.28
N LEU A 340 -9.33 4.05 -8.87
CA LEU A 340 -8.88 5.21 -8.13
C LEU A 340 -10.03 6.21 -7.94
N HIS A 341 -10.25 6.65 -6.70
CA HIS A 341 -11.18 7.72 -6.34
C HIS A 341 -10.45 8.79 -5.53
N VAL A 342 -10.33 10.00 -6.07
CA VAL A 342 -9.65 11.13 -5.44
C VAL A 342 -10.67 12.13 -4.88
N SER A 343 -10.53 12.50 -3.60
CA SER A 343 -11.39 13.50 -2.95
C SER A 343 -10.61 14.74 -2.54
N TYR A 344 -11.13 15.93 -2.87
CA TYR A 344 -10.61 17.21 -2.38
C TYR A 344 -11.58 17.85 -1.39
N SER A 345 -11.10 18.13 -0.19
CA SER A 345 -11.93 18.75 0.86
C SER A 345 -12.09 20.27 0.70
N ARG A 346 -11.14 20.95 0.05
CA ARG A 346 -11.12 22.40 -0.20
C ARG A 346 -10.45 22.71 -1.55
N PRO A 347 -11.01 22.27 -2.68
CA PRO A 347 -10.41 22.47 -4.01
C PRO A 347 -10.18 23.96 -4.31
N LEU A 348 -9.11 24.26 -5.05
CA LEU A 348 -8.80 25.60 -5.51
C LEU A 348 -9.61 25.94 -6.77
N ALA A 349 -9.65 27.23 -7.12
CA ALA A 349 -10.35 27.71 -8.32
C ALA A 349 -9.81 27.09 -9.63
N ALA A 350 -8.58 26.58 -9.65
CA ALA A 350 -7.97 25.90 -10.78
C ALA A 350 -8.28 24.39 -10.84
N ASP A 351 -8.71 23.81 -9.72
CA ASP A 351 -9.03 22.38 -9.63
C ASP A 351 -10.35 22.11 -10.36
N ARG A 352 -10.41 21.01 -11.13
CA ARG A 352 -11.58 20.61 -11.91
C ARG A 352 -12.05 19.22 -11.53
N ARG A 353 -13.31 19.11 -11.12
CA ARG A 353 -13.94 17.80 -10.86
C ARG A 353 -14.00 16.96 -12.14
N GLY A 354 -13.77 15.65 -12.04
CA GLY A 354 -13.70 14.71 -13.17
C GLY A 354 -12.37 14.76 -13.94
N ARG A 355 -11.46 15.66 -13.57
CA ARG A 355 -10.09 15.71 -14.09
C ARG A 355 -9.07 15.60 -12.96
N ASP A 356 -9.20 16.47 -11.96
CA ASP A 356 -8.25 16.64 -10.86
C ASP A 356 -8.65 15.88 -9.60
N PHE A 357 -9.95 15.73 -9.39
CA PHE A 357 -10.55 14.98 -8.29
C PHE A 357 -11.96 14.53 -8.68
N ASP A 358 -12.50 13.53 -7.99
CA ASP A 358 -13.79 12.90 -8.27
C ASP A 358 -14.89 13.43 -7.36
N SER A 359 -14.56 13.70 -6.08
CA SER A 359 -15.52 14.21 -5.09
C SER A 359 -15.04 15.41 -4.29
N LEU A 360 -15.99 16.29 -3.98
CA LEU A 360 -15.81 17.35 -2.99
C LEU A 360 -16.04 16.77 -1.59
N GLY A 361 -15.19 17.15 -0.64
CA GLY A 361 -15.32 16.78 0.78
C GLY A 361 -14.23 15.82 1.26
N ARG A 362 -14.37 15.39 2.51
CA ARG A 362 -13.55 14.31 3.10
C ARG A 362 -14.12 12.96 2.66
N ILE A 363 -13.31 11.90 2.78
CA ILE A 363 -13.81 10.53 2.62
C ILE A 363 -14.60 10.19 3.89
N ASP A 364 -15.81 9.69 3.71
CA ASP A 364 -16.73 9.23 4.75
C ASP A 364 -17.44 7.94 4.30
N LEU A 365 -18.18 7.30 5.20
CA LEU A 365 -18.91 6.08 4.89
C LEU A 365 -19.92 6.26 3.72
N PRO A 366 -20.74 7.33 3.67
CA PRO A 366 -21.62 7.57 2.52
C PRO A 366 -20.88 7.61 1.19
N ARG A 367 -19.68 8.21 1.14
CA ARG A 367 -18.84 8.20 -0.06
C ARG A 367 -18.39 6.79 -0.42
N LEU A 368 -17.98 5.98 0.55
CA LEU A 368 -17.57 4.59 0.30
C LEU A 368 -18.75 3.78 -0.26
N GLN A 369 -19.94 3.90 0.33
CA GLN A 369 -21.15 3.22 -0.11
C GLN A 369 -21.61 3.61 -1.53
N GLN A 370 -21.27 4.82 -1.99
CA GLN A 370 -21.56 5.26 -3.37
C GLN A 370 -20.64 4.62 -4.42
N VAL A 371 -19.43 4.23 -4.03
CA VAL A 371 -18.38 3.77 -4.96
C VAL A 371 -18.17 2.26 -4.87
N LEU A 372 -18.30 1.70 -3.67
CA LEU A 372 -18.09 0.28 -3.41
C LEU A 372 -19.37 -0.52 -3.69
N PRO A 373 -19.27 -1.70 -4.33
CA PRO A 373 -20.43 -2.56 -4.59
C PRO A 373 -20.92 -3.31 -3.34
N SER A 374 -20.09 -3.45 -2.30
CA SER A 374 -20.42 -4.12 -1.03
C SER A 374 -19.51 -3.61 0.09
N ASN A 375 -19.53 -4.26 1.25
CA ASN A 375 -18.63 -4.04 2.38
C ASN A 375 -17.63 -5.20 2.59
N ASN A 376 -17.66 -6.24 1.74
CA ASN A 376 -16.81 -7.42 1.89
C ASN A 376 -15.42 -7.20 1.28
N PHE A 377 -14.59 -6.44 1.98
CA PHE A 377 -13.23 -6.07 1.58
C PHE A 377 -12.28 -6.10 2.78
N ARG A 378 -10.98 -6.21 2.51
CA ARG A 378 -9.93 -5.81 3.45
C ARG A 378 -9.69 -4.32 3.33
N PHE A 379 -9.91 -3.58 4.42
CA PHE A 379 -9.70 -2.15 4.47
C PHE A 379 -8.32 -1.84 5.05
N TYR A 380 -7.54 -1.04 4.33
CA TYR A 380 -6.25 -0.51 4.78
C TYR A 380 -6.32 1.02 4.84
N LEU A 381 -6.36 1.58 6.04
CA LEU A 381 -6.53 3.01 6.26
C LEU A 381 -5.25 3.63 6.79
N CYS A 382 -4.77 4.70 6.17
CA CYS A 382 -3.70 5.52 6.72
C CYS A 382 -3.96 7.02 6.56
N GLY A 383 -3.81 7.77 7.65
CA GLY A 383 -4.22 9.17 7.68
C GLY A 383 -4.22 9.80 9.07
N PRO A 384 -4.77 11.02 9.19
CA PRO A 384 -4.84 11.75 10.46
C PRO A 384 -5.91 11.16 11.39
N GLY A 385 -5.76 11.40 12.69
CA GLY A 385 -6.70 10.94 13.73
C GLY A 385 -8.17 11.10 13.44
N PRO A 386 -8.65 12.30 13.07
CA PRO A 386 -10.07 12.51 12.76
C PRO A 386 -10.61 11.62 11.63
N LEU A 387 -9.77 11.15 10.70
CA LEU A 387 -10.19 10.16 9.70
C LEU A 387 -10.43 8.81 10.36
N MET A 388 -9.51 8.36 11.22
CA MET A 388 -9.63 7.06 11.91
C MET A 388 -10.81 7.06 12.87
N GLU A 389 -10.96 8.11 13.69
CA GLU A 389 -12.04 8.29 14.67
C GLU A 389 -13.43 8.31 14.01
N SER A 390 -13.53 8.76 12.76
CA SER A 390 -14.80 8.79 12.04
C SER A 390 -15.06 7.53 11.22
N LEU A 391 -14.04 7.01 10.52
CA LEU A 391 -14.24 5.96 9.52
C LEU A 391 -14.19 4.55 10.12
N VAL A 392 -13.33 4.28 11.11
CA VAL A 392 -13.25 2.94 11.73
C VAL A 392 -14.57 2.55 12.40
N PRO A 393 -15.19 3.39 13.27
CA PRO A 393 -16.49 3.06 13.86
C PRO A 393 -17.60 2.93 12.81
N ALA A 394 -17.56 3.76 11.77
CA ALA A 394 -18.54 3.72 10.70
C ALA A 394 -18.45 2.42 9.88
N LEU A 395 -17.24 1.90 9.61
CA LEU A 395 -17.04 0.62 8.94
C LEU A 395 -17.54 -0.55 9.79
N LEU A 396 -17.28 -0.53 11.10
CA LEU A 396 -17.80 -1.53 12.04
C LEU A 396 -19.34 -1.49 12.07
N ALA A 397 -19.94 -0.30 12.15
CA ALA A 397 -21.39 -0.12 12.11
C ALA A 397 -22.00 -0.54 10.75
N TRP A 398 -21.22 -0.46 9.67
CA TRP A 398 -21.60 -0.98 8.36
C TRP A 398 -21.44 -2.50 8.24
N GLY A 399 -20.98 -3.18 9.30
CA GLY A 399 -20.86 -4.64 9.36
C GLY A 399 -19.55 -5.20 8.80
N VAL A 400 -18.51 -4.37 8.65
CA VAL A 400 -17.17 -4.86 8.31
C VAL A 400 -16.56 -5.53 9.55
N PRO A 401 -16.11 -6.80 9.47
CA PRO A 401 -15.43 -7.46 10.58
C PRO A 401 -14.19 -6.69 11.04
N ALA A 402 -13.94 -6.63 12.35
CA ALA A 402 -12.86 -5.84 12.92
C ALA A 402 -11.48 -6.27 12.40
N GLU A 403 -11.29 -7.57 12.20
CA GLU A 403 -10.10 -8.20 11.65
C GLU A 403 -9.82 -7.82 10.18
N HIS A 404 -10.82 -7.31 9.45
CA HIS A 404 -10.66 -6.81 8.09
C HIS A 404 -10.36 -5.31 8.03
N ILE A 405 -10.26 -4.62 9.17
CA ILE A 405 -9.99 -3.18 9.24
C ILE A 405 -8.58 -2.96 9.78
N HIS A 406 -7.62 -2.83 8.87
CA HIS A 406 -6.23 -2.50 9.17
C HIS A 406 -6.03 -1.00 9.10
N TYR A 407 -5.40 -0.40 10.10
CA TYR A 407 -5.14 1.04 10.08
C TYR A 407 -3.84 1.46 10.76
N GLU A 408 -3.23 2.52 10.23
CA GLU A 408 -2.10 3.21 10.82
C GLU A 408 -2.36 4.72 10.88
N ALA A 409 -2.31 5.28 12.09
CA ALA A 409 -2.48 6.72 12.32
C ALA A 409 -1.11 7.39 12.43
N PHE A 410 -0.92 8.50 11.72
CA PHE A 410 0.26 9.35 11.88
C PHE A 410 -0.06 10.48 12.86
N GLY A 411 0.64 10.50 14.00
CA GLY A 411 0.44 11.50 15.05
C GLY A 411 0.48 10.90 16.45
N PRO A 412 0.28 11.71 17.51
CA PRO A 412 -0.06 11.19 18.84
C PRO A 412 -1.22 10.19 18.71
N ALA A 413 -1.23 9.13 19.52
CA ALA A 413 -2.14 7.98 19.41
C ALA A 413 -3.61 8.43 19.32
N SER A 414 -4.06 8.67 18.10
CA SER A 414 -5.30 9.39 17.81
C SER A 414 -6.47 8.43 17.63
N VAL A 415 -6.40 7.29 18.29
CA VAL A 415 -7.54 6.42 18.47
C VAL A 415 -7.64 6.23 19.97
N ARG A 416 -8.50 7.04 20.61
CA ARG A 416 -9.06 6.68 21.91
C ARG A 416 -9.65 5.29 21.71
N GLY A 417 -9.07 4.27 22.33
CA GLY A 417 -9.39 2.87 22.06
C GLY A 417 -10.90 2.65 22.03
N LEU A 418 -11.39 1.91 21.03
CA LEU A 418 -12.80 1.53 20.89
C LEU A 418 -13.27 0.52 21.97
N SER A 419 -12.48 0.31 23.02
CA SER A 419 -12.89 -0.37 24.25
C SER A 419 -13.05 0.67 25.36
N GLY A 420 -14.18 1.38 25.32
CA GLY A 420 -14.55 2.33 26.35
C GLY A 420 -14.86 1.62 27.66
N GLU A 421 -13.91 1.65 28.58
CA GLU A 421 -14.11 2.04 29.96
C GLU A 421 -12.92 2.92 30.31
N GLY A 422 -13.15 4.20 30.54
CA GLY A 422 -12.08 5.11 30.98
C GLY A 422 -11.41 4.50 32.21
N ALA A 423 -10.09 4.37 32.17
CA ALA A 423 -9.35 3.89 33.34
C ALA A 423 -9.72 4.75 34.55
N GLU A 424 -10.12 4.11 35.65
CA GLU A 424 -10.41 4.81 36.89
C GLU A 424 -9.19 5.67 37.29
N PRO A 425 -9.42 6.82 37.95
CA PRO A 425 -8.31 7.63 38.41
C PRO A 425 -7.34 6.84 39.28
N CYS A 426 -6.08 6.78 38.88
CA CYS A 426 -5.05 5.97 39.52
C CYS A 426 -3.70 6.69 39.52
N ASP A 427 -2.77 6.21 40.32
CA ASP A 427 -1.42 6.76 40.41
C ASP A 427 -0.48 6.04 39.44
N VAL A 428 0.21 6.82 38.61
CA VAL A 428 1.25 6.35 37.70
C VAL A 428 2.59 6.81 38.24
N GLN A 429 3.41 5.86 38.69
CA GLN A 429 4.76 6.11 39.18
C GLN A 429 5.79 5.81 38.09
N PHE A 430 6.65 6.78 37.79
CA PHE A 430 7.84 6.64 36.97
C PHE A 430 9.05 6.48 37.91
N ALA A 431 9.47 5.24 38.12
CA ALA A 431 10.35 4.86 39.23
C ALA A 431 11.76 5.44 39.14
N ARG A 432 12.35 5.57 37.94
CA ARG A 432 13.72 6.07 37.77
C ARG A 432 13.79 7.58 37.82
N SER A 433 12.70 8.25 37.44
CA SER A 433 12.56 9.70 37.50
C SER A 433 12.02 10.21 38.84
N ASP A 434 11.61 9.30 39.74
CA ASP A 434 11.00 9.60 41.04
C ASP A 434 9.81 10.57 40.90
N ARG A 435 8.92 10.27 39.94
CA ARG A 435 7.73 11.07 39.65
C ARG A 435 6.48 10.22 39.75
N THR A 436 5.51 10.70 40.52
CA THR A 436 4.16 10.15 40.55
C THR A 436 3.17 11.16 40.01
N VAL A 437 2.33 10.71 39.08
CA VAL A 437 1.33 11.54 38.40
C VAL A 437 -0.02 10.86 38.51
N ARG A 438 -1.05 11.65 38.83
CA ARG A 438 -2.43 11.16 38.87
C ARG A 438 -2.96 11.01 37.44
N TRP A 439 -3.42 9.82 37.09
CA TRP A 439 -4.17 9.57 35.86
C TRP A 439 -5.62 10.00 36.03
N ASP A 440 -6.09 10.84 35.11
CA ASP A 440 -7.45 11.35 35.03
C ASP A 440 -8.12 11.04 33.67
N GLY A 441 -7.42 10.31 32.79
CA GLY A 441 -7.85 10.02 31.43
C GLY A 441 -7.71 11.17 30.43
N ALA A 442 -7.20 12.33 30.84
CA ALA A 442 -7.00 13.47 29.93
C ALA A 442 -5.81 13.24 28.99
N ALA A 443 -4.73 12.63 29.49
CA ALA A 443 -3.63 12.14 28.67
C ALA A 443 -4.08 10.87 27.94
N GLY A 444 -4.05 10.84 26.61
CA GLY A 444 -4.55 9.70 25.83
C GLY A 444 -3.70 8.43 25.98
N SER A 445 -2.46 8.56 26.48
CA SER A 445 -1.51 7.47 26.69
C SER A 445 -0.51 7.78 27.82
N LEU A 446 0.14 6.74 28.35
CA LEU A 446 1.24 6.86 29.33
C LEU A 446 2.40 7.71 28.79
N LEU A 447 2.67 7.69 27.48
CA LEU A 447 3.69 8.55 26.86
C LEU A 447 3.34 10.04 26.95
N GLU A 448 2.08 10.38 26.69
CA GLU A 448 1.63 11.78 26.76
C GLU A 448 1.68 12.29 28.19
N MET A 449 1.20 11.49 29.14
CA MET A 449 1.31 11.80 30.57
C MET A 449 2.75 12.03 31.00
N ALA A 450 3.66 11.10 30.66
CA ALA A 450 5.08 11.23 30.98
C ALA A 450 5.65 12.53 30.42
N THR A 451 5.31 12.86 29.16
CA THR A 451 5.76 14.09 28.51
C THR A 451 5.25 15.34 29.25
N GLN A 452 3.98 15.36 29.65
CA GLN A 452 3.38 16.46 30.41
C GLN A 452 4.02 16.62 31.80
N ALA A 453 4.41 15.51 32.43
CA ALA A 453 5.08 15.47 33.71
C ALA A 453 6.61 15.74 33.62
N GLY A 454 7.14 15.99 32.43
CA GLY A 454 8.56 16.23 32.21
C GLY A 454 9.44 14.96 32.24
N VAL A 455 8.83 13.77 32.28
CA VAL A 455 9.52 12.48 32.19
C VAL A 455 9.82 12.18 30.71
N ARG A 456 11.10 12.00 30.40
CA ARG A 456 11.56 11.80 29.02
C ARG A 456 11.55 10.32 28.68
N LEU A 457 10.56 9.91 27.89
CA LEU A 457 10.48 8.58 27.31
C LEU A 457 10.94 8.57 25.85
N GLU A 458 11.57 7.48 25.45
CA GLU A 458 11.87 7.25 24.04
C GLU A 458 10.58 7.04 23.25
N SER A 459 10.49 7.63 22.05
CA SER A 459 9.33 7.44 21.18
C SER A 459 9.67 7.68 19.71
N GLY A 460 9.23 6.75 18.85
CA GLY A 460 9.38 6.79 17.39
C GLY A 460 8.05 7.04 16.69
N CYS A 461 7.30 5.97 16.41
CA CYS A 461 6.04 6.02 15.65
C CYS A 461 4.85 6.67 16.39
N ARG A 462 4.84 6.58 17.73
CA ARG A 462 3.69 6.95 18.60
C ARG A 462 2.35 6.28 18.25
N ALA A 463 2.40 5.22 17.46
CA ALA A 463 1.25 4.45 17.02
C ALA A 463 1.35 2.97 17.43
N GLY A 464 2.26 2.63 18.36
CA GLY A 464 2.43 1.27 18.86
C GLY A 464 3.03 0.26 17.87
N SER A 465 3.60 0.72 16.75
CA SER A 465 4.13 -0.16 15.70
C SER A 465 5.65 -0.40 15.79
N CYS A 466 6.42 0.52 16.39
CA CYS A 466 7.89 0.48 16.28
C CYS A 466 8.65 0.02 17.52
N GLY A 467 7.99 -0.24 18.65
CA GLY A 467 8.65 -0.70 19.87
C GLY A 467 9.53 0.32 20.61
N GLN A 468 9.85 1.49 20.03
CA GLN A 468 10.72 2.49 20.67
C GLN A 468 10.17 3.01 22.02
N CYS A 469 8.85 3.00 22.19
CA CYS A 469 8.20 3.46 23.43
C CYS A 469 8.04 2.32 24.46
N ARG A 470 8.85 1.26 24.35
CA ARG A 470 8.82 0.10 25.24
C ARG A 470 9.29 0.50 26.64
N LEU A 471 8.53 0.08 27.65
CA LEU A 471 8.82 0.28 29.05
C LEU A 471 8.54 -0.99 29.85
N GLY A 472 9.37 -1.25 30.86
CA GLY A 472 9.09 -2.24 31.88
C GLY A 472 7.95 -1.79 32.80
N VAL A 473 7.00 -2.68 33.05
CA VAL A 473 5.96 -2.53 34.07
C VAL A 473 6.47 -3.24 35.32
N LEU A 474 6.88 -2.47 36.33
CA LEU A 474 7.44 -2.99 37.58
C LEU A 474 6.34 -3.48 38.53
N ALA A 475 5.19 -2.81 38.52
CA ALA A 475 4.01 -3.19 39.29
C ALA A 475 2.74 -2.67 38.61
N GLY A 476 1.61 -3.32 38.85
CA GLY A 476 0.32 -2.93 38.28
C GLY A 476 0.06 -3.52 36.88
N ARG A 477 -0.97 -3.00 36.21
CA ARG A 477 -1.36 -3.45 34.86
C ARG A 477 -1.59 -2.28 33.93
N VAL A 478 -1.35 -2.53 32.66
CA VAL A 478 -1.69 -1.60 31.58
C VAL A 478 -2.57 -2.30 30.55
N GLN A 479 -3.31 -1.51 29.79
CA GLN A 479 -4.01 -1.95 28.60
C GLN A 479 -3.54 -1.16 27.40
N HIS A 480 -3.36 -1.84 26.27
CA HIS A 480 -3.10 -1.17 25.00
C HIS A 480 -4.41 -0.85 24.27
N ALA A 481 -4.50 0.36 23.72
CA ALA A 481 -5.67 0.81 22.95
C ALA A 481 -5.88 0.00 21.65
N LYS A 482 -4.85 -0.71 21.18
CA LYS A 482 -4.87 -1.65 20.07
C LYS A 482 -3.74 -2.68 20.24
N GLN A 483 -3.77 -3.75 19.45
CA GLN A 483 -2.71 -4.75 19.47
C GLN A 483 -1.34 -4.12 19.16
N PRO A 484 -0.32 -4.32 20.02
CA PRO A 484 1.05 -3.90 19.74
C PRO A 484 1.58 -4.50 18.44
N GLY A 485 2.29 -3.70 17.64
CA GLY A 485 2.92 -4.14 16.40
C GLY A 485 4.29 -4.82 16.59
N VAL A 486 4.73 -4.97 17.84
CA VAL A 486 5.92 -5.72 18.24
C VAL A 486 5.55 -6.70 19.34
N GLU A 487 6.26 -7.82 19.40
CA GLU A 487 6.15 -8.73 20.52
C GLU A 487 6.68 -8.07 21.80
N LEU A 488 5.92 -8.23 22.89
CA LEU A 488 6.22 -7.70 24.21
C LEU A 488 6.42 -8.87 25.17
N LEU A 489 7.35 -8.71 26.11
CA LEU A 489 7.41 -9.60 27.27
C LEU A 489 6.23 -9.31 28.21
N GLU A 490 5.92 -10.26 29.10
CA GLU A 490 4.76 -10.19 30.01
C GLU A 490 4.74 -8.91 30.87
N ASN A 491 5.92 -8.39 31.23
CA ASN A 491 6.09 -7.16 32.02
C ASN A 491 6.53 -5.96 31.17
N GLU A 492 6.21 -5.91 29.88
CA GLU A 492 6.52 -4.78 29.01
C GLU A 492 5.25 -4.12 28.47
N CYS A 493 5.33 -2.81 28.22
CA CYS A 493 4.28 -2.07 27.55
C CYS A 493 4.83 -1.10 26.51
N LEU A 494 4.03 -0.78 25.48
CA LEU A 494 4.27 0.35 24.60
C LEU A 494 3.58 1.60 25.16
N ALA A 495 4.34 2.45 25.87
CA ALA A 495 3.83 3.65 26.53
C ALA A 495 3.00 4.57 25.62
N CYS A 496 3.32 4.57 24.32
CA CYS A 496 2.64 5.39 23.32
C CYS A 496 1.22 4.96 22.97
N ILE A 497 0.82 3.74 23.30
CA ILE A 497 -0.55 3.23 23.11
C ILE A 497 -1.11 2.57 24.37
N ALA A 498 -0.39 2.65 25.49
CA ALA A 498 -0.76 2.05 26.76
C ALA A 498 -1.50 3.07 27.65
N GLN A 499 -2.49 2.57 28.39
CA GLN A 499 -3.21 3.25 29.46
C GLN A 499 -3.14 2.40 30.73
N PRO A 500 -3.07 3.00 31.93
CA PRO A 500 -3.04 2.25 33.19
C PRO A 500 -4.38 1.57 33.46
N ARG A 501 -4.34 0.45 34.20
CA ARG A 501 -5.52 -0.25 34.74
C ARG A 501 -5.36 -0.37 36.25
N GLY A 502 -5.65 0.73 36.95
CA GLY A 502 -5.31 0.91 38.36
C GLY A 502 -3.89 1.44 38.53
N ASP A 503 -3.43 1.52 39.78
CA ASP A 503 -2.10 2.04 40.10
C ASP A 503 -1.00 1.22 39.42
N VAL A 504 -0.03 1.90 38.81
CA VAL A 504 1.03 1.27 38.02
C VAL A 504 2.38 1.94 38.28
N THR A 505 3.43 1.12 38.36
CA THR A 505 4.83 1.57 38.45
C THR A 505 5.57 1.17 37.19
N LEU A 506 6.19 2.14 36.52
CA LEU A 506 6.90 2.02 35.26
C LEU A 506 8.40 2.26 35.47
N ASP A 507 9.24 1.51 34.74
CA ASP A 507 10.70 1.65 34.77
C ASP A 507 11.19 2.86 33.96
N ALA A 508 10.90 4.07 34.45
CA ALA A 508 11.08 5.33 33.70
C ALA A 508 11.46 6.55 34.54
#